data_AF-A0A0Q9L898-F1
#
_entry.id   AF-A0A0Q9L898-F1
#
_cell.length_a   1.000
_cell.length_b   1.000
_cell.length_c   1.000
_cell.angle_alpha   90.00
_cell.angle_beta   90.00
_cell.angle_gamma   90.00
#
_symmetry.space_group_name_H-M   'P 1'
#
loop_
_entity.id
_entity.type
_entity.pdbx_description
1 polymer ?
#
loop_
_entity_poly.entity_id
_entity_poly.type
_entity_poly.pdbx_seq_one_letter_code
_entity_poly.pdbx_strand_id
1 'polypeptide(L)'
;MQNTGITIIKIWEDELFFEVNFEVRSSFCTSEIKFYTSNTELDELRKGLLSISSLSENEYIWISGDDIENTIHYVYTRWSLHNKRGHVGVEIILDNKLSPPDKMRSHSYVITELNQLDDFINQLLRLIEGKSNIVKGLLN
;
A
#
# COMPACT_ATOMS: atom_id res chain seq x y z
N MET A 1 16.80 -0.25 14.63
CA MET A 1 16.62 -0.90 13.31
C MET A 1 15.69 -0.01 12.52
N GLN A 2 16.04 0.33 11.27
CA GLN A 2 15.14 1.11 10.41
C GLN A 2 14.00 0.20 9.97
N ASN A 3 12.75 0.61 10.21
CA ASN A 3 11.57 -0.14 9.77
C ASN A 3 11.55 -0.17 8.24
N THR A 4 11.91 -1.29 7.64
CA THR A 4 11.64 -1.55 6.22
C THR A 4 10.17 -1.93 6.05
N GLY A 5 9.56 -1.63 4.91
CA GLY A 5 8.19 -2.04 4.61
C GLY A 5 7.29 -0.95 4.06
N ILE A 6 6.00 -1.22 4.14
CA ILE A 6 4.90 -0.38 3.69
C ILE A 6 4.20 0.21 4.92
N THR A 7 4.03 1.53 4.96
CA THR A 7 3.25 2.19 6.00
C THR A 7 2.17 3.05 5.35
N ILE A 8 0.95 2.95 5.86
CA ILE A 8 -0.17 3.81 5.46
C ILE A 8 -0.57 4.63 6.70
N ILE A 9 -0.52 5.95 6.58
CA ILE A 9 -0.84 6.88 7.68
C ILE A 9 -1.99 7.76 7.22
N LYS A 10 -3.12 7.74 7.92
CA LYS A 10 -4.20 8.72 7.73
C LYS A 10 -3.75 10.07 8.28
N ILE A 11 -3.71 11.08 7.43
CA ILE A 11 -3.24 12.43 7.77
C ILE A 11 -4.41 13.33 8.19
N TRP A 12 -5.48 13.32 7.40
CA TRP A 12 -6.64 14.18 7.54
C TRP A 12 -7.89 13.46 7.04
N GLU A 13 -9.07 13.87 7.51
CA GLU A 13 -10.37 13.27 7.18
C GLU A 13 -11.44 14.35 6.92
N ASP A 14 -12.28 14.10 5.92
CA ASP A 14 -13.54 14.77 5.60
C ASP A 14 -14.71 13.77 5.75
N GLU A 15 -15.95 14.20 5.53
CA GLU A 15 -17.16 13.36 5.65
C GLU A 15 -17.14 12.14 4.71
N LEU A 16 -16.50 12.23 3.55
CA LEU A 16 -16.53 11.18 2.51
C LEU A 16 -15.15 10.64 2.12
N PHE A 17 -14.07 11.38 2.39
CA PHE A 17 -12.72 11.07 1.94
C PHE A 17 -11.70 11.39 3.02
N PHE A 18 -10.52 10.79 2.91
CA PHE A 18 -9.40 11.12 3.78
C PHE A 18 -8.09 11.08 3.00
N GLU A 19 -7.12 11.85 3.46
CA GLU A 19 -5.76 11.86 2.91
C GLU A 19 -4.93 10.80 3.64
N VAL A 20 -4.24 9.97 2.87
CA VAL A 20 -3.25 9.02 3.40
C VAL A 20 -1.85 9.37 2.89
N ASN A 21 -0.84 9.15 3.74
CA ASN A 21 0.54 8.99 3.31
C ASN A 21 0.82 7.51 3.11
N PHE A 22 1.20 7.11 1.90
CA PHE A 22 1.65 5.77 1.59
C PHE A 22 3.17 5.79 1.45
N GLU A 23 3.85 5.22 2.43
CA GLU A 23 5.31 5.16 2.52
C GLU A 23 5.80 3.75 2.19
N VAL A 24 6.82 3.67 1.35
CA VAL A 24 7.64 2.47 1.15
C VAL A 24 9.05 2.78 1.60
N ARG A 25 9.51 2.05 2.60
CA ARG A 25 10.84 2.22 3.20
C ARG A 25 11.69 0.97 3.02
N SER A 26 12.92 1.17 2.58
CA SER A 26 13.99 0.19 2.63
C SER A 26 15.10 0.69 3.56
N SER A 27 16.16 -0.11 3.73
CA SER A 27 17.35 0.30 4.49
C SER A 27 18.11 1.46 3.84
N PHE A 28 17.81 1.81 2.58
CA PHE A 28 18.58 2.77 1.80
C PHE A 28 17.75 3.93 1.26
N CYS A 29 16.46 3.73 1.03
CA CYS A 29 15.58 4.75 0.48
C CYS A 29 14.20 4.71 1.14
N THR A 30 13.56 5.86 1.19
CA THR A 30 12.14 6.00 1.51
C THR A 30 11.48 6.71 0.33
N SER A 31 10.39 6.15 -0.18
CA SER A 31 9.53 6.81 -1.16
C SER A 31 8.16 6.95 -0.53
N GLU A 32 7.56 8.12 -0.63
CA GLU A 32 6.23 8.37 -0.07
C GLU A 32 5.38 9.18 -1.04
N ILE A 33 4.07 8.99 -0.94
CA ILE A 33 3.09 9.76 -1.69
C ILE A 33 1.87 10.00 -0.81
N LYS A 34 1.36 11.23 -0.88
CA LYS A 34 0.10 11.60 -0.24
C LYS A 34 -1.01 11.65 -1.28
N PHE A 35 -2.14 11.05 -0.98
CA PHE A 35 -3.30 11.08 -1.86
C PHE A 35 -4.60 10.92 -1.09
N TYR A 36 -5.70 11.36 -1.72
CA TYR A 36 -7.05 11.17 -1.20
C TYR A 36 -7.56 9.78 -1.57
N THR A 37 -8.18 9.11 -0.61
CA THR A 37 -8.81 7.80 -0.75
C THR A 37 -10.11 7.75 0.06
N SER A 38 -10.84 6.65 -0.08
CA SER A 38 -12.03 6.35 0.71
C SER A 38 -11.87 5.05 1.50
N ASN A 39 -12.77 4.82 2.46
CA ASN A 39 -12.85 3.53 3.15
C ASN A 39 -13.19 2.39 2.18
N THR A 40 -13.95 2.68 1.13
CA THR A 40 -14.30 1.71 0.08
C THR A 40 -13.05 1.24 -0.67
N GLU A 41 -12.20 2.17 -1.14
CA GLU A 41 -10.95 1.83 -1.84
C GLU A 41 -9.97 1.04 -0.96
N LEU A 42 -9.86 1.40 0.33
CA LEU A 42 -9.01 0.63 1.25
C LEU A 42 -9.60 -0.74 1.60
N ASP A 43 -10.92 -0.89 1.63
CA ASP A 43 -11.57 -2.19 1.83
C ASP A 43 -11.43 -3.09 0.60
N GLU A 44 -11.39 -2.53 -0.61
CA GLU A 44 -11.04 -3.27 -1.84
C GLU A 44 -9.62 -3.81 -1.77
N LEU A 45 -8.64 -2.97 -1.41
CA LEU A 45 -7.27 -3.43 -1.12
C LEU A 45 -7.30 -4.58 -0.10
N ARG A 46 -7.95 -4.37 1.05
CA ARG A 46 -8.03 -5.39 2.12
C ARG A 46 -8.63 -6.72 1.62
N LYS A 47 -9.71 -6.68 0.83
CA LYS A 47 -10.35 -7.88 0.27
C LYS A 47 -9.46 -8.61 -0.73
N GLY A 48 -8.73 -7.90 -1.57
CA GLY A 48 -7.76 -8.52 -2.46
C GLY A 48 -6.55 -9.09 -1.73
N LEU A 49 -6.08 -8.44 -0.66
CA LEU A 49 -5.04 -9.04 0.19
C LEU A 49 -5.52 -10.31 0.90
N LEU A 50 -6.80 -10.37 1.28
CA LEU A 50 -7.41 -11.58 1.83
C LEU A 50 -7.46 -12.72 0.80
N SER A 51 -7.65 -12.45 -0.49
CA SER A 51 -7.65 -13.49 -1.52
C SER A 51 -6.25 -14.12 -1.70
N ILE A 52 -5.19 -13.32 -1.53
CA ILE A 52 -3.80 -13.80 -1.47
C ILE A 52 -3.53 -14.59 -0.19
N SER A 53 -3.89 -14.02 0.98
CA SER A 53 -3.66 -14.65 2.28
C SER A 53 -4.35 -16.01 2.40
N SER A 54 -5.60 -16.11 1.92
CA SER A 54 -6.37 -17.35 1.90
C SER A 54 -5.95 -18.34 0.81
N LEU A 55 -4.97 -17.98 -0.02
CA LEU A 55 -4.47 -18.76 -1.16
C LEU A 55 -5.55 -19.04 -2.22
N SER A 56 -6.64 -18.26 -2.24
CA SER A 56 -7.67 -18.36 -3.29
C SER A 56 -7.21 -17.77 -4.62
N GLU A 57 -6.30 -16.78 -4.55
CA GLU A 57 -5.68 -16.15 -5.71
C GLU A 57 -4.15 -16.16 -5.55
N ASN A 58 -3.44 -16.26 -6.67
CA ASN A 58 -1.98 -16.22 -6.68
C ASN A 58 -1.44 -14.81 -6.89
N GLU A 59 -2.28 -13.89 -7.37
CA GLU A 59 -1.92 -12.53 -7.71
C GLU A 59 -3.11 -11.59 -7.54
N TYR A 60 -2.85 -10.41 -7.00
CA TYR A 60 -3.82 -9.34 -6.84
C TYR A 60 -3.15 -8.00 -7.15
N ILE A 61 -3.84 -7.17 -7.91
CA ILE A 61 -3.38 -5.83 -8.29
C ILE A 61 -4.35 -4.82 -7.69
N TRP A 62 -3.81 -3.84 -6.99
CA TRP A 62 -4.55 -2.69 -6.50
C TRP A 62 -3.95 -1.41 -7.06
N ILE A 63 -4.83 -0.54 -7.54
CA ILE A 63 -4.48 0.74 -8.15
C ILE A 63 -5.34 1.83 -7.50
N SER A 64 -4.72 2.94 -7.11
CA SER A 64 -5.40 4.18 -6.76
C SER A 64 -4.90 5.31 -7.65
N GLY A 65 -5.82 6.11 -8.18
CA GLY A 65 -5.56 7.09 -9.25
C GLY A 65 -5.38 6.42 -10.62
N ASP A 66 -4.84 7.16 -11.59
CA ASP A 66 -4.63 6.67 -12.96
C ASP A 66 -3.22 6.98 -13.47
N ASP A 67 -2.66 6.09 -14.30
CA ASP A 67 -1.36 6.31 -14.97
C ASP A 67 -1.50 7.13 -16.27
N ILE A 68 -2.11 8.32 -16.17
CA ILE A 68 -2.20 9.30 -17.26
C ILE A 68 -1.64 10.65 -16.79
N GLU A 69 -1.38 11.59 -17.71
CA GLU A 69 -0.72 12.86 -17.38
C GLU A 69 -1.58 13.84 -16.56
N ASN A 70 -2.91 13.72 -16.60
CA ASN A 70 -3.84 14.67 -16.00
C ASN A 70 -4.44 14.20 -14.65
N THR A 71 -3.76 13.30 -13.93
CA THR A 71 -4.17 12.87 -12.59
C THR A 71 -3.26 13.42 -11.49
N ILE A 72 -3.76 13.36 -10.26
CA ILE A 72 -3.07 13.89 -9.07
C ILE A 72 -2.13 12.87 -8.42
N HIS A 73 -2.33 11.57 -8.67
CA HIS A 73 -1.48 10.49 -8.18
C HIS A 73 -1.66 9.23 -9.02
N TYR A 74 -0.67 8.34 -8.94
CA TYR A 74 -0.79 6.96 -9.33
C TYR A 74 -0.05 6.09 -8.32
N VAL A 75 -0.81 5.22 -7.64
CA VAL A 75 -0.29 4.20 -6.74
C VAL A 75 -0.68 2.85 -7.30
N TYR A 76 0.32 2.02 -7.54
CA TYR A 76 0.15 0.64 -7.98
C TYR A 76 0.79 -0.28 -6.98
N THR A 77 0.08 -1.33 -6.61
CA THR A 77 0.64 -2.45 -5.87
C THR A 77 0.24 -3.76 -6.53
N ARG A 78 1.19 -4.67 -6.68
CA ARG A 78 0.96 -6.04 -7.13
C ARG A 78 1.49 -7.02 -6.11
N TRP A 79 0.60 -7.87 -5.64
CA TRP A 79 0.83 -8.85 -4.60
C TRP A 79 0.80 -10.23 -5.24
N SER A 80 1.83 -11.03 -5.05
CA SER A 80 1.93 -12.33 -5.70
C SER A 80 2.51 -13.39 -4.76
N LEU A 81 1.96 -14.61 -4.79
CA LEU A 81 2.56 -15.74 -4.09
C LEU A 81 3.91 -16.08 -4.72
N HIS A 82 4.98 -15.73 -4.03
CA HIS A 82 6.35 -15.85 -4.55
C HIS A 82 6.84 -17.30 -4.52
N ASN A 83 6.45 -18.08 -3.50
CA ASN A 83 6.79 -19.49 -3.41
C ASN A 83 5.82 -20.29 -2.53
N LYS A 84 5.94 -21.62 -2.59
CA LYS A 84 5.13 -22.56 -1.78
C LYS A 84 5.44 -22.53 -0.27
N ARG A 85 6.37 -21.70 0.19
CA ARG A 85 6.75 -21.55 1.60
C ARG A 85 6.04 -20.37 2.29
N GLY A 86 5.07 -19.74 1.62
CA GLY A 86 4.28 -18.64 2.20
C GLY A 86 4.96 -17.28 2.10
N HIS A 87 5.86 -17.07 1.14
CA HIS A 87 6.36 -15.74 0.82
C HIS A 87 5.47 -15.07 -0.21
N VAL A 88 5.24 -13.77 -0.02
CA VAL A 88 4.47 -12.91 -0.91
C VAL A 88 5.42 -11.83 -1.44
N GLY A 89 5.50 -11.71 -2.76
CA GLY A 89 6.20 -10.63 -3.43
C GLY A 89 5.26 -9.44 -3.61
N VAL A 90 5.75 -8.24 -3.33
CA VAL A 90 5.01 -6.99 -3.48
C VAL A 90 5.80 -6.05 -4.38
N GLU A 91 5.23 -5.72 -5.53
CA GLU A 91 5.74 -4.72 -6.47
C GLU A 91 4.94 -3.43 -6.26
N ILE A 92 5.64 -2.29 -6.18
CA ILE A 92 5.03 -1.00 -5.82
C ILE A 92 5.55 0.09 -6.75
N ILE A 93 4.63 0.84 -7.36
CA ILE A 93 4.95 2.05 -8.12
C ILE A 93 4.21 3.22 -7.47
N LEU A 94 4.97 4.25 -7.09
CA LEU A 94 4.41 5.52 -6.61
C LEU A 94 4.81 6.61 -7.60
N ASP A 95 3.83 7.29 -8.19
CA ASP A 95 4.03 8.42 -9.12
C ASP A 95 3.16 9.59 -8.67
N ASN A 96 3.79 10.69 -8.25
CA ASN A 96 3.10 11.86 -7.71
C ASN A 96 2.52 12.79 -8.79
N LYS A 97 2.79 12.53 -10.08
CA LYS A 97 2.29 13.30 -11.23
C LYS A 97 2.57 14.81 -11.19
N LEU A 98 3.41 15.30 -10.27
CA LEU A 98 3.78 16.70 -10.18
C LEU A 98 4.69 17.09 -11.35
N SER A 99 4.76 18.39 -11.65
CA SER A 99 5.73 18.93 -12.60
C SER A 99 7.12 19.04 -11.98
N PRO A 100 8.21 18.97 -12.77
CA PRO A 100 9.55 19.31 -12.29
C PRO A 100 9.61 20.70 -11.62
N PRO A 101 10.40 20.88 -10.55
CA PRO A 101 11.37 19.92 -10.00
C PRO A 101 10.76 18.89 -9.03
N ASP A 102 9.47 18.99 -8.71
CA ASP A 102 8.81 18.19 -7.66
C ASP A 102 8.32 16.82 -8.14
N LYS A 103 8.49 16.52 -9.43
CA LYS A 103 8.11 15.24 -10.04
C LYS A 103 8.87 14.06 -9.42
N MET A 104 8.15 13.05 -8.96
CA MET A 104 8.70 11.81 -8.42
C MET A 104 7.97 10.59 -9.00
N ARG A 105 8.72 9.62 -9.52
CA ARG A 105 8.26 8.25 -9.76
C ARG A 105 9.24 7.27 -9.15
N SER A 106 8.75 6.39 -8.28
CA SER A 106 9.53 5.35 -7.62
C SER A 106 8.99 3.97 -7.98
N HIS A 107 9.89 2.99 -8.00
CA HIS A 107 9.56 1.59 -8.25
C HIS A 107 10.32 0.74 -7.24
N SER A 108 9.59 -0.01 -6.41
CA SER A 108 10.14 -0.80 -5.31
C SER A 108 9.59 -2.23 -5.32
N TYR A 109 10.41 -3.16 -4.84
CA TYR A 109 10.03 -4.55 -4.63
C TYR A 109 10.29 -4.94 -3.19
N VAL A 110 9.31 -5.58 -2.56
CA VAL A 110 9.36 -6.07 -1.17
C VAL A 110 8.99 -7.55 -1.17
N ILE A 111 9.61 -8.33 -0.28
CA ILE A 111 9.19 -9.69 0.04
C ILE A 111 8.68 -9.68 1.48
N THR A 112 7.53 -10.29 1.69
CA THR A 112 6.91 -10.47 3.01
C THR A 112 6.48 -11.91 3.20
N GLU A 113 6.14 -12.28 4.44
CA GLU A 113 5.52 -13.57 4.77
C GLU A 113 4.00 -13.45 4.92
N LEU A 114 3.27 -14.56 4.75
CA LEU A 114 1.80 -14.61 4.87
C LEU A 114 1.29 -14.11 6.24
N ASN A 115 1.95 -14.47 7.34
CA ASN A 115 1.59 -13.97 8.67
C ASN A 115 1.71 -12.44 8.79
N GLN A 116 2.74 -11.85 8.18
CA GLN A 116 2.90 -10.39 8.14
C GLN A 116 1.85 -9.73 7.26
N LEU A 117 1.44 -10.40 6.18
CA LEU A 117 0.31 -9.97 5.36
C LEU A 117 -1.00 -10.00 6.16
N ASP A 118 -1.25 -11.05 6.94
CA ASP A 118 -2.43 -11.15 7.83
C ASP A 118 -2.48 -10.01 8.85
N ASP A 119 -1.33 -9.70 9.46
CA ASP A 119 -1.20 -8.57 10.37
C ASP A 119 -1.46 -7.22 9.67
N PHE A 120 -0.98 -7.07 8.43
CA PHE A 120 -1.24 -5.88 7.62
C PHE A 120 -2.73 -5.73 7.27
N ILE A 121 -3.40 -6.83 6.89
CA ILE A 121 -4.84 -6.89 6.61
C ILE A 121 -5.65 -6.50 7.84
N ASN A 122 -5.28 -7.01 9.02
CA ASN A 122 -5.96 -6.68 10.28
C ASN A 122 -5.77 -5.21 10.65
N GLN A 123 -4.59 -4.64 10.41
CA GLN A 123 -4.34 -3.23 10.61
C GLN A 123 -5.11 -2.34 9.63
N LEU A 124 -5.22 -2.74 8.36
CA LEU A 124 -6.09 -2.08 7.37
C LEU A 124 -7.54 -2.05 7.85
N LEU A 125 -8.07 -3.16 8.37
CA LEU A 125 -9.42 -3.21 8.93
C LEU A 125 -9.58 -2.20 10.06
N ARG A 126 -8.63 -2.13 10.99
CA ARG A 126 -8.66 -1.16 12.10
C ARG A 126 -8.58 0.29 11.61
N LEU A 127 -7.86 0.56 10.53
CA LEU A 127 -7.82 1.88 9.88
C LEU A 127 -9.20 2.25 9.31
N ILE A 128 -9.82 1.34 8.56
CA ILE A 128 -11.14 1.52 7.94
C ILE A 128 -12.23 1.72 9.00
N GLU A 129 -12.17 0.99 10.11
CA GLU A 129 -13.12 1.11 11.23
C GLU A 129 -12.87 2.34 12.13
N GLY A 130 -11.87 3.17 11.83
CA GLY A 130 -11.51 4.34 12.65
C GLY A 130 -10.91 3.98 14.02
N LYS A 131 -10.45 2.73 14.20
CA LYS A 131 -9.80 2.23 15.44
C LYS A 131 -8.29 2.46 15.46
N SER A 132 -7.71 2.94 14.36
CA SER A 132 -6.29 3.30 14.20
C SER A 132 -6.18 4.35 13.09
N ASN A 133 -5.14 5.19 13.14
CA ASN A 133 -4.78 6.09 12.05
C ASN A 133 -3.55 5.60 11.26
N ILE A 134 -3.04 4.42 11.61
CA ILE A 134 -1.82 3.89 11.01
C ILE A 134 -1.94 2.39 10.75
N VAL A 135 -1.45 1.99 9.59
CA VAL A 135 -1.13 0.62 9.20
C VAL A 135 0.37 0.58 9.05
N LYS A 136 1.04 -0.23 9.87
CA LYS A 136 2.48 -0.50 9.74
C LYS A 136 2.63 -1.92 9.22
N GLY A 137 3.35 -2.16 8.13
CA GLY A 137 3.77 -3.53 7.91
C GLY A 137 4.60 -3.87 6.70
N LEU A 138 4.92 -5.17 6.70
CA LEU A 138 5.79 -5.93 5.81
C LEU A 138 7.27 -5.60 6.04
N LEU A 139 7.87 -6.35 6.96
CA LEU A 139 9.27 -6.36 7.41
C LEU A 139 9.51 -5.74 8.80
N ASN A 140 9.92 -6.60 9.74
CA ASN A 140 10.84 -6.29 10.84
C ASN A 140 12.07 -7.17 10.66
#